data_AF-A0A496R5M6-F1
#
_entry.id   AF-A0A496R5M6-F1
#
_cell.length_a   1.000
_cell.length_b   1.000
_cell.length_c   1.000
_cell.angle_alpha   90.00
_cell.angle_beta   90.00
_cell.angle_gamma   90.00
#
_symmetry.space_group_name_H-M   'P 1'
#
loop_
_entity.id
_entity.type
_entity.pdbx_description
1 polymer ?
#
loop_
_entity_poly.entity_id
_entity_poly.type
_entity_poly.pdbx_seq_one_letter_code
_entity_poly.pdbx_strand_id
1 'polypeptide(L)'
;MRTVILDTDIGNDVDDIFALIMLAKMNEFKLLGVTTVYGDTKQQAQMTRFILDKVGRVDVPVFPGEGEPIRSGTNGVILRASHVAGGFPQDELANIQVNVHESAVDFLIAQSKLYNGELEILAIGPMTNIARAIQLDPEFPKRIKHLTLMAGLIYPEENPLWLKIISNHNGEYNTVCDLGASDIVLSVGFNMTLVNVDVTGQVWFTRKHKEYFARMPFGLGEILSRELEIWWNIIAQVDDEQDSRSNPHDPIAVIALADPGFFTFEQGTVSLQRSHGLDGMIHFEKSDSGKARITKTIKPEIVQEIVKRIIKDYTVRMAL
;
A
#
# COMPACT_ATOMS: atom_id res chain seq x y z
N MET A 1 -2.15 -18.37 12.93
CA MET A 1 -1.32 -17.33 12.31
C MET A 1 -1.61 -17.35 10.82
N ARG A 2 -2.04 -16.23 10.24
CA ARG A 2 -2.37 -16.09 8.82
C ARG A 2 -1.09 -15.86 8.01
N THR A 3 -1.05 -16.34 6.77
CA THR A 3 0.16 -16.25 5.93
C THR A 3 0.00 -15.10 4.94
N VAL A 4 0.92 -14.14 4.96
CA VAL A 4 0.80 -12.90 4.17
C VAL A 4 2.09 -12.56 3.42
N ILE A 5 1.93 -11.99 2.23
CA ILE A 5 2.97 -11.26 1.50
C ILE A 5 2.52 -9.79 1.39
N LEU A 6 3.49 -8.89 1.52
CA LEU A 6 3.30 -7.46 1.26
C LEU A 6 3.87 -7.11 -0.12
N ASP A 7 3.10 -6.43 -0.95
CA ASP A 7 3.54 -5.85 -2.23
C ASP A 7 3.38 -4.32 -2.12
N THR A 8 4.48 -3.57 -2.24
CA THR A 8 4.58 -2.15 -1.81
C THR A 8 5.46 -1.34 -2.75
N ASP A 9 5.18 -0.06 -2.90
CA ASP A 9 6.02 0.90 -3.64
C ASP A 9 6.74 1.89 -2.70
N ILE A 10 7.03 1.42 -1.48
CA ILE A 10 7.67 2.15 -0.38
C ILE A 10 8.68 3.20 -0.82
N GLY A 11 8.49 4.42 -0.33
CA GLY A 11 9.38 5.55 -0.61
C GLY A 11 8.89 6.47 -1.72
N ASN A 12 7.73 6.18 -2.35
CA ASN A 12 6.94 7.16 -3.09
C ASN A 12 6.13 8.07 -2.14
N ASP A 13 5.47 7.48 -1.14
CA ASP A 13 4.87 8.16 0.03
C ASP A 13 5.47 7.55 1.33
N VAL A 14 5.25 8.20 2.47
CA VAL A 14 5.75 7.82 3.79
C VAL A 14 4.92 6.71 4.44
N ASP A 15 3.68 6.51 4.02
CA ASP A 15 2.73 5.63 4.68
C ASP A 15 2.99 4.13 4.50
N ASP A 16 3.62 3.70 3.40
CA ASP A 16 4.16 2.34 3.24
C ASP A 16 5.10 1.95 4.39
N ILE A 17 5.93 2.89 4.87
CA ILE A 17 6.88 2.63 5.97
C ILE A 17 6.11 2.25 7.23
N PHE A 18 5.03 2.97 7.52
CA PHE A 18 4.16 2.69 8.64
C PHE A 18 3.44 1.35 8.47
N ALA A 19 2.95 1.04 7.28
CA ALA A 19 2.31 -0.23 6.96
C ALA A 19 3.27 -1.42 7.14
N LEU A 20 4.50 -1.31 6.63
CA LEU A 20 5.56 -2.30 6.79
C LEU A 20 5.90 -2.55 8.26
N ILE A 21 6.12 -1.49 9.04
CA ILE A 21 6.42 -1.60 10.48
C ILE A 21 5.28 -2.30 11.22
N MET A 22 4.03 -1.91 10.91
CA MET A 22 2.84 -2.52 11.50
C MET A 22 2.77 -4.01 11.20
N LEU A 23 2.81 -4.39 9.93
CA LEU A 23 2.68 -5.78 9.50
C LEU A 23 3.82 -6.65 10.03
N ALA A 24 5.06 -6.14 10.01
CA ALA A 24 6.26 -6.83 10.49
C ALA A 24 6.20 -7.18 11.99
N LYS A 25 5.48 -6.39 12.79
CA LYS A 25 5.34 -6.55 14.25
C LYS A 25 4.08 -7.31 14.69
N MET A 26 3.19 -7.64 13.75
CA MET A 26 1.93 -8.33 14.06
C MET A 26 2.13 -9.85 14.16
N ASN A 27 2.02 -10.39 15.39
CA ASN A 27 2.11 -11.84 15.64
C ASN A 27 0.94 -12.67 15.06
N GLU A 28 -0.12 -12.01 14.59
CA GLU A 28 -1.23 -12.70 13.90
C GLU A 28 -0.87 -13.10 12.46
N PHE A 29 0.19 -12.50 11.90
CA PHE A 29 0.68 -12.74 10.55
C PHE A 29 2.06 -13.39 10.50
N LYS A 30 2.19 -14.38 9.64
CA LYS A 30 3.46 -14.88 9.13
C LYS A 30 3.77 -14.12 7.85
N LEU A 31 4.53 -13.04 7.97
CA LEU A 31 5.03 -12.29 6.81
C LEU A 31 6.10 -13.13 6.10
N LEU A 32 5.76 -13.68 4.93
CA LEU A 32 6.64 -14.58 4.17
C LEU A 32 7.75 -13.85 3.42
N GLY A 33 7.49 -12.59 3.05
CA GLY A 33 8.36 -11.79 2.22
C GLY A 33 7.68 -10.48 1.85
N VAL A 34 8.48 -9.56 1.33
CA VAL A 34 8.01 -8.29 0.78
C VAL A 34 8.48 -8.18 -0.67
N THR A 35 7.57 -7.82 -1.56
CA THR A 35 7.87 -7.49 -2.96
C THR A 35 7.75 -5.99 -3.15
N THR A 36 8.66 -5.40 -3.94
CA THR A 36 8.56 -3.98 -4.30
C THR A 36 8.11 -3.79 -5.74
N VAL A 37 7.43 -2.69 -6.05
CA VAL A 37 6.79 -2.48 -7.34
C VAL A 37 6.85 -1.00 -7.75
N TYR A 38 6.88 -0.77 -9.06
CA TYR A 38 6.73 0.52 -9.73
C TYR A 38 7.81 1.57 -9.41
N GLY A 39 8.56 2.00 -10.43
CA GLY A 39 9.68 2.92 -10.27
C GLY A 39 11.00 2.20 -9.95
N ASP A 40 11.79 2.75 -9.03
CA ASP A 40 13.10 2.19 -8.66
C ASP A 40 12.94 1.07 -7.62
N THR A 41 12.48 -0.10 -8.08
CA THR A 41 12.17 -1.24 -7.19
C THR A 41 13.37 -1.75 -6.41
N LYS A 42 14.59 -1.54 -6.91
CA LYS A 42 15.81 -1.88 -6.18
C LYS A 42 16.02 -0.94 -4.99
N GLN A 43 15.90 0.36 -5.18
CA GLN A 43 16.00 1.33 -4.09
C GLN A 43 14.88 1.12 -3.06
N GLN A 44 13.65 0.88 -3.53
CA GLN A 44 12.52 0.52 -2.66
C GLN A 44 12.84 -0.70 -1.80
N ALA A 45 13.37 -1.77 -2.40
CA ALA A 45 13.74 -2.98 -1.67
C ALA A 45 14.85 -2.73 -0.63
N GLN A 46 15.80 -1.83 -0.92
CA GLN A 46 16.83 -1.42 0.04
C GLN A 46 16.22 -0.69 1.24
N MET A 47 15.25 0.20 1.03
CA MET A 47 14.48 0.84 2.10
C MET A 47 13.66 -0.16 2.90
N THR A 48 12.95 -1.08 2.23
CA THR A 48 12.22 -2.16 2.90
C THR A 48 13.14 -2.97 3.83
N ARG A 49 14.29 -3.41 3.31
CA ARG A 49 15.29 -4.17 4.07
C ARG A 49 15.83 -3.36 5.24
N PHE A 50 16.15 -2.09 5.02
CA PHE A 50 16.59 -1.17 6.08
C PHE A 50 15.57 -1.12 7.23
N ILE A 51 14.29 -0.90 6.92
CA ILE A 51 13.23 -0.81 7.93
C ILE A 51 13.04 -2.15 8.65
N LEU A 52 13.00 -3.26 7.89
CA LEU A 52 12.88 -4.61 8.46
C LEU A 52 14.04 -4.94 9.42
N ASP A 53 15.27 -4.52 9.12
CA ASP A 53 16.42 -4.67 10.02
C ASP A 53 16.23 -3.90 11.33
N LYS A 54 15.77 -2.64 11.26
CA LYS A 54 15.53 -1.81 12.46
C LYS A 54 14.40 -2.35 13.35
N VAL A 55 13.42 -3.06 12.78
CA VAL A 55 12.36 -3.73 13.55
C VAL A 55 12.69 -5.18 13.89
N GLY A 56 13.91 -5.65 13.62
CA GLY A 56 14.41 -6.97 14.01
C GLY A 56 13.90 -8.13 13.15
N ARG A 57 13.34 -7.87 11.97
CA ARG A 57 12.81 -8.88 11.03
C ARG A 57 13.80 -9.21 9.92
N VAL A 58 15.01 -9.62 10.31
CA VAL A 58 16.07 -10.08 9.39
C VAL A 58 15.70 -11.37 8.64
N ASP A 59 14.70 -12.09 9.12
CA ASP A 59 14.17 -13.33 8.56
C ASP A 59 13.31 -13.14 7.30
N VAL A 60 12.77 -11.93 7.09
CA VAL A 60 11.83 -11.65 5.99
C VAL A 60 12.61 -11.31 4.72
N PRO A 61 12.54 -12.10 3.64
CA PRO A 61 13.17 -11.77 2.38
C PRO A 61 12.48 -10.61 1.67
N VAL A 62 13.24 -9.84 0.89
CA VAL A 62 12.75 -8.72 0.08
C VAL A 62 13.15 -8.93 -1.38
N PHE A 63 12.18 -8.80 -2.28
CA PHE A 63 12.36 -9.04 -3.71
C PHE A 63 12.00 -7.78 -4.51
N PRO A 64 12.96 -7.15 -5.20
CA PRO A 64 12.68 -6.14 -6.21
C PRO A 64 11.80 -6.72 -7.32
N GLY A 65 10.67 -6.08 -7.58
CA GLY A 65 9.74 -6.49 -8.64
C GLY A 65 9.76 -5.59 -9.86
N GLU A 66 8.62 -5.53 -10.53
CA GLU A 66 8.43 -4.80 -11.78
C GLU A 66 8.44 -3.29 -11.55
N GLY A 67 9.40 -2.59 -12.14
CA GLY A 67 9.49 -1.11 -12.05
C GLY A 67 8.70 -0.35 -13.12
N GLU A 68 8.21 -1.05 -14.14
CA GLU A 68 7.55 -0.45 -15.30
C GLU A 68 6.13 -1.00 -15.47
N PRO A 69 5.14 -0.15 -15.84
CA PRO A 69 3.77 -0.61 -16.02
C PRO A 69 3.62 -1.61 -17.18
N ILE A 70 2.58 -2.44 -17.12
CA ILE A 70 2.15 -3.29 -18.22
C ILE A 70 1.65 -2.37 -19.34
N ARG A 71 2.46 -2.25 -20.40
CA ARG A 71 2.17 -1.41 -21.58
C ARG A 71 0.70 -1.48 -22.01
N SER A 72 -0.04 -0.40 -21.80
CA SER A 72 -1.41 -0.21 -22.28
C SER A 72 -1.52 0.99 -23.22
N GLY A 73 -0.98 0.91 -24.45
CA GLY A 73 -1.37 1.77 -25.59
C GLY A 73 -1.18 3.30 -25.50
N THR A 74 -0.88 3.88 -24.34
CA THR A 74 -0.56 5.29 -24.14
C THR A 74 0.91 5.36 -23.71
N ASN A 75 1.61 6.39 -24.20
CA ASN A 75 3.04 6.59 -23.91
C ASN A 75 3.24 6.60 -22.39
N GLY A 76 3.77 5.49 -21.84
CA GLY A 76 3.93 5.27 -20.41
C GLY A 76 4.89 6.28 -19.81
N VAL A 77 4.35 7.40 -19.36
CA VAL A 77 5.04 8.25 -18.40
C VAL A 77 4.89 7.54 -17.07
N ILE A 78 6.01 7.06 -16.50
CA ILE A 78 6.04 6.68 -15.09
C ILE A 78 5.63 7.95 -14.34
N LEU A 79 4.42 7.94 -13.78
CA LEU A 79 3.97 8.90 -12.79
C LEU A 79 4.81 8.67 -11.55
N ARG A 80 6.04 9.19 -11.56
CA ARG A 80 6.85 9.26 -10.36
C ARG A 80 6.14 10.27 -9.47
N ALA A 81 5.57 9.81 -8.36
CA ALA A 81 5.42 10.70 -7.23
C ALA A 81 6.82 11.30 -7.04
N SER A 82 6.95 12.60 -7.25
CA SER A 82 8.10 13.29 -6.69
C SER A 82 7.99 13.03 -5.20
N HIS A 83 8.74 12.06 -4.67
CA HIS A 83 9.69 12.20 -3.57
C HIS A 83 10.53 10.93 -3.44
N VAL A 84 11.79 11.16 -3.06
CA VAL A 84 12.89 10.19 -3.13
C VAL A 84 13.41 10.05 -1.72
N ALA A 85 12.91 9.08 -0.95
CA ALA A 85 13.59 8.47 0.20
C ALA A 85 14.37 9.44 1.11
N GLY A 86 13.92 10.69 1.25
CA GLY A 86 14.82 11.82 1.51
C GLY A 86 15.25 11.89 2.96
N GLY A 87 14.50 11.20 3.83
CA GLY A 87 14.79 10.92 5.22
C GLY A 87 15.68 9.71 5.45
N PHE A 88 15.87 8.83 4.46
CA PHE A 88 16.78 7.70 4.59
C PHE A 88 18.25 8.09 4.42
N PRO A 89 19.17 7.44 5.15
CA PRO A 89 20.61 7.59 4.94
C PRO A 89 21.03 6.94 3.61
N GLN A 90 21.16 7.74 2.55
CA GLN A 90 21.41 7.27 1.18
C GLN A 90 22.67 6.40 1.04
N ASP A 91 23.75 6.78 1.72
CA ASP A 91 25.00 6.01 1.70
C ASP A 91 24.84 4.63 2.36
N GLU A 92 24.00 4.52 3.40
CA GLU A 92 23.70 3.23 4.02
C GLU A 92 22.82 2.38 3.10
N LEU A 93 21.77 2.97 2.51
CA LEU A 93 20.89 2.28 1.55
C LEU A 93 21.68 1.68 0.39
N ALA A 94 22.61 2.44 -0.19
CA ALA A 94 23.42 1.98 -1.33
C ALA A 94 24.25 0.73 -1.02
N ASN A 95 24.60 0.49 0.25
CA ASN A 95 25.37 -0.66 0.70
C ASN A 95 24.50 -1.89 1.03
N ILE A 96 23.18 -1.73 1.20
CA ILE A 96 22.26 -2.83 1.47
C ILE A 96 22.15 -3.73 0.24
N GLN A 97 22.45 -5.01 0.45
CA GLN A 97 22.26 -6.05 -0.55
C GLN A 97 20.81 -6.54 -0.50
N VAL A 98 20.17 -6.55 -1.66
CA VAL A 98 18.82 -7.10 -1.86
C VAL A 98 18.87 -8.18 -2.92
N ASN A 99 17.92 -9.10 -2.89
CA ASN A 99 17.90 -10.24 -3.79
C ASN A 99 17.43 -9.81 -5.18
N VAL A 100 18.35 -9.34 -6.02
CA VAL A 100 18.08 -8.91 -7.40
C VAL A 100 18.05 -10.07 -8.42
N HIS A 101 18.33 -11.29 -7.99
CA HIS A 101 18.46 -12.45 -8.88
C HIS A 101 17.19 -13.29 -8.94
N GLU A 102 16.36 -13.25 -7.91
CA GLU A 102 15.07 -13.92 -7.87
C GLU A 102 13.95 -12.92 -8.20
N SER A 103 13.07 -13.30 -9.12
CA SER A 103 11.94 -12.48 -9.53
C SER A 103 10.88 -12.41 -8.42
N ALA A 104 10.43 -11.21 -8.07
CA ALA A 104 9.28 -11.00 -7.18
C ALA A 104 8.02 -11.73 -7.68
N VAL A 105 7.81 -11.75 -9.00
CA VAL A 105 6.67 -12.43 -9.62
C VAL A 105 6.77 -13.95 -9.49
N ASP A 106 7.96 -14.52 -9.71
CA ASP A 106 8.19 -15.95 -9.50
C ASP A 106 8.05 -16.33 -8.03
N PHE A 107 8.51 -15.47 -7.11
CA PHE A 107 8.31 -15.62 -5.67
C PHE A 107 6.81 -15.67 -5.33
N LEU A 108 6.00 -14.71 -5.81
CA LEU A 108 4.55 -14.69 -5.60
C LEU A 108 3.90 -15.99 -6.12
N ILE A 109 4.25 -16.42 -7.33
CA ILE A 109 3.72 -17.66 -7.93
C ILE A 109 4.12 -18.88 -7.09
N ALA A 110 5.39 -18.98 -6.70
CA ALA A 110 5.91 -20.09 -5.90
C ALA A 110 5.21 -20.17 -4.53
N GLN A 111 5.07 -19.05 -3.83
CA GLN A 111 4.36 -19.01 -2.54
C GLN A 111 2.88 -19.32 -2.70
N SER A 112 2.22 -18.88 -3.79
CA SER A 112 0.81 -19.24 -4.05
C SER A 112 0.61 -20.75 -4.23
N LYS A 113 1.59 -21.46 -4.79
CA LYS A 113 1.56 -22.92 -4.96
C LYS A 113 1.79 -23.62 -3.63
N LEU A 114 2.73 -23.12 -2.82
CA LEU A 114 3.07 -23.69 -1.52
C LEU A 114 1.94 -23.51 -0.49
N TYR A 115 1.27 -22.36 -0.50
CA TYR A 115 0.21 -21.99 0.43
C TYR A 115 -1.14 -21.87 -0.28
N ASN A 116 -1.44 -22.83 -1.15
CA ASN A 116 -2.65 -22.87 -1.97
C ASN A 116 -3.94 -22.78 -1.13
N GLY A 117 -4.71 -21.72 -1.33
CA GLY A 117 -5.95 -21.44 -0.59
C GLY A 117 -5.74 -20.82 0.80
N GLU A 118 -4.48 -20.63 1.22
CA GLU A 118 -4.11 -20.06 2.52
C GLU A 118 -3.41 -18.70 2.42
N LEU A 119 -2.71 -18.44 1.31
CA LEU A 119 -1.94 -17.21 1.10
C LEU A 119 -2.85 -15.99 0.95
N GLU A 120 -2.60 -14.98 1.78
CA GLU A 120 -3.16 -13.64 1.62
C GLU A 120 -2.10 -12.69 1.04
N ILE A 121 -2.53 -11.76 0.22
CA ILE A 121 -1.66 -10.71 -0.34
C ILE A 121 -2.22 -9.37 0.09
N LEU A 122 -1.38 -8.53 0.67
CA LEU A 122 -1.65 -7.11 0.88
C LEU A 122 -0.84 -6.34 -0.17
N ALA A 123 -1.52 -5.77 -1.15
CA ALA A 123 -0.91 -4.90 -2.15
C ALA A 123 -1.26 -3.46 -1.82
N ILE A 124 -0.25 -2.65 -1.57
CA ILE A 124 -0.35 -1.23 -1.23
C ILE A 124 0.34 -0.32 -2.25
N GLY A 125 0.92 -0.90 -3.31
CA GLY A 125 1.41 -0.18 -4.48
C GLY A 125 0.67 -0.55 -5.77
N PRO A 126 1.16 -0.07 -6.94
CA PRO A 126 0.59 -0.42 -8.24
C PRO A 126 0.57 -1.94 -8.49
N MET A 127 -0.49 -2.43 -9.12
CA MET A 127 -0.80 -3.87 -9.16
C MET A 127 0.04 -4.67 -10.18
N THR A 128 1.15 -4.12 -10.66
CA THR A 128 1.97 -4.65 -11.78
C THR A 128 2.50 -6.05 -11.48
N ASN A 129 3.09 -6.27 -10.30
CA ASN A 129 3.61 -7.59 -9.90
C ASN A 129 2.50 -8.66 -9.92
N ILE A 130 1.32 -8.32 -9.39
CA ILE A 130 0.17 -9.23 -9.33
C ILE A 130 -0.36 -9.51 -10.73
N ALA A 131 -0.48 -8.49 -11.58
CA ALA A 131 -0.91 -8.66 -12.97
C ALA A 131 0.07 -9.54 -13.77
N ARG A 132 1.38 -9.38 -13.58
CA ARG A 132 2.39 -10.27 -14.18
C ARG A 132 2.25 -11.70 -13.67
N ALA A 133 2.00 -11.90 -12.37
CA ALA A 133 1.78 -13.23 -11.82
C ALA A 133 0.58 -13.94 -12.48
N ILE A 134 -0.51 -13.20 -12.75
CA ILE A 134 -1.68 -13.70 -13.48
C ILE A 134 -1.35 -14.04 -14.92
N GLN A 135 -0.58 -13.18 -15.61
CA GLN A 135 -0.18 -13.41 -17.00
C GLN A 135 0.67 -14.67 -17.16
N LEU A 136 1.59 -14.92 -16.21
CA LEU A 136 2.47 -16.10 -16.23
C LEU A 136 1.77 -17.37 -15.71
N ASP A 137 0.84 -17.24 -14.76
CA ASP A 137 0.12 -18.36 -14.16
C ASP A 137 -1.37 -18.00 -13.98
N PRO A 138 -2.23 -18.28 -14.97
CA PRO A 138 -3.66 -17.95 -14.92
C PRO A 138 -4.45 -18.62 -13.77
N GLU A 139 -3.89 -19.65 -13.14
CA GLU A 139 -4.50 -20.29 -11.97
C GLU A 139 -4.10 -19.58 -10.65
N PHE A 140 -3.17 -18.63 -10.69
CA PHE A 140 -2.72 -17.84 -9.53
C PHE A 140 -3.89 -17.27 -8.71
N PRO A 141 -4.91 -16.61 -9.30
CA PRO A 141 -6.00 -16.03 -8.52
C PRO A 141 -6.80 -17.04 -7.70
N LYS A 142 -6.91 -18.29 -8.19
CA LYS A 142 -7.65 -19.35 -7.49
C LYS A 142 -6.93 -19.88 -6.25
N ARG A 143 -5.61 -19.67 -6.18
CA ARG A 143 -4.77 -20.12 -5.07
C ARG A 143 -4.59 -19.06 -3.98
N ILE A 144 -4.88 -17.80 -4.29
CA ILE A 144 -4.85 -16.72 -3.31
C ILE A 144 -6.14 -16.76 -2.50
N LYS A 145 -6.00 -16.90 -1.18
CA LYS A 145 -7.11 -16.91 -0.24
C LYS A 145 -7.89 -15.60 -0.29
N HIS A 146 -7.15 -14.49 -0.21
CA HIS A 146 -7.69 -13.14 -0.18
C HIS A 146 -6.66 -12.13 -0.66
N LEU A 147 -7.09 -11.18 -1.49
CA LEU A 147 -6.29 -10.05 -1.96
C LEU A 147 -6.84 -8.74 -1.35
N THR A 148 -6.05 -8.07 -0.52
CA THR A 148 -6.38 -6.74 -0.01
C THR A 148 -5.58 -5.71 -0.78
N LEU A 149 -6.25 -4.71 -1.34
CA LEU A 149 -5.65 -3.65 -2.17
C LEU A 149 -5.88 -2.29 -1.49
N MET A 150 -4.84 -1.49 -1.29
CA MET A 150 -5.00 -0.04 -1.16
C MET A 150 -5.04 0.52 -2.58
N ALA A 151 -6.25 0.76 -3.08
CA ALA A 151 -6.43 1.24 -4.45
C ALA A 151 -7.85 1.75 -4.68
N GLY A 152 -7.95 2.64 -5.65
CA GLY A 152 -9.20 3.02 -6.28
C GLY A 152 -9.88 4.23 -5.69
N LEU A 153 -10.54 4.96 -6.59
CA LEU A 153 -11.54 5.98 -6.31
C LEU A 153 -12.84 5.51 -6.96
N ILE A 154 -13.93 5.48 -6.18
CA ILE A 154 -15.21 4.91 -6.62
C ILE A 154 -16.30 6.00 -6.72
N TYR A 155 -16.38 6.89 -5.73
CA TYR A 155 -17.40 7.93 -5.61
C TYR A 155 -16.75 9.32 -5.54
N PRO A 156 -16.15 9.80 -6.66
CA PRO A 156 -15.48 11.10 -6.72
C PRO A 156 -16.38 12.26 -6.28
N GLU A 157 -17.65 12.21 -6.65
CA GLU A 157 -18.65 13.24 -6.33
C GLU A 157 -18.88 13.43 -4.82
N GLU A 158 -18.65 12.39 -4.03
CA GLU A 158 -18.77 12.44 -2.58
C GLU A 158 -17.51 13.01 -1.90
N ASN A 159 -16.40 13.15 -2.65
CA ASN A 159 -15.09 13.54 -2.13
C ASN A 159 -14.45 14.69 -2.95
N PRO A 160 -15.03 15.90 -2.93
CA PRO A 160 -14.60 17.03 -3.76
C PRO A 160 -13.18 17.55 -3.45
N LEU A 161 -12.65 17.32 -2.24
CA LEU A 161 -11.26 17.63 -1.91
C LEU A 161 -10.30 16.68 -2.63
N TRP A 162 -10.57 15.38 -2.61
CA TRP A 162 -9.76 14.38 -3.30
C TRP A 162 -9.81 14.57 -4.81
N LEU A 163 -10.96 14.92 -5.36
CA LEU A 163 -11.08 15.30 -6.77
C LEU A 163 -10.10 16.40 -7.17
N LYS A 164 -9.80 17.39 -6.31
CA LYS A 164 -8.80 18.43 -6.60
C LYS A 164 -7.36 17.93 -6.52
N ILE A 165 -7.08 16.99 -5.61
CA ILE A 165 -5.75 16.40 -5.44
C ILE A 165 -5.43 15.45 -6.61
N ILE A 166 -6.43 14.71 -7.09
CA ILE A 166 -6.28 13.72 -8.17
C ILE A 166 -6.71 14.22 -9.56
N SER A 167 -7.19 15.46 -9.69
CA SER A 167 -7.73 16.01 -10.95
C SER A 167 -6.73 16.00 -12.12
N ASN A 168 -5.44 15.80 -11.84
CA ASN A 168 -4.41 15.71 -12.86
C ASN A 168 -4.20 14.29 -13.41
N HIS A 169 -4.78 13.24 -12.78
CA HIS A 169 -4.49 11.85 -13.10
C HIS A 169 -5.71 10.98 -13.42
N ASN A 170 -6.94 11.53 -13.37
CA ASN A 170 -8.19 10.82 -13.69
C ASN A 170 -8.42 9.52 -12.88
N GLY A 171 -7.88 9.44 -11.65
CA GLY A 171 -7.99 8.27 -10.78
C GLY A 171 -7.08 8.31 -9.55
N GLU A 172 -7.13 7.24 -8.76
CA GLU A 172 -6.26 7.02 -7.59
C GLU A 172 -4.87 6.51 -8.04
N TYR A 173 -3.81 6.89 -7.31
CA TYR A 173 -2.40 6.71 -7.68
C TYR A 173 -2.02 5.28 -8.09
N ASN A 174 -2.26 4.29 -7.22
CA ASN A 174 -1.93 2.89 -7.47
C ASN A 174 -2.68 2.31 -8.68
N THR A 175 -3.87 2.84 -8.95
CA THR A 175 -4.68 2.47 -10.11
C THR A 175 -4.12 3.10 -11.40
N VAL A 176 -3.82 4.39 -11.41
CA VAL A 176 -3.39 5.14 -12.62
C VAL A 176 -1.95 4.84 -13.03
N CYS A 177 -1.10 4.43 -12.09
CA CYS A 177 0.28 4.07 -12.36
C CYS A 177 0.41 2.90 -13.35
N ASP A 178 -0.55 1.97 -13.35
CA ASP A 178 -0.59 0.85 -14.30
C ASP A 178 -2.03 0.41 -14.60
N LEU A 179 -2.71 1.18 -15.46
CA LEU A 179 -4.08 0.88 -15.90
C LEU A 179 -4.20 -0.53 -16.53
N GLY A 180 -3.15 -0.99 -17.22
CA GLY A 180 -3.12 -2.34 -17.80
C GLY A 180 -3.15 -3.42 -16.72
N ALA A 181 -2.35 -3.25 -15.67
CA ALA A 181 -2.37 -4.15 -14.53
C ALA A 181 -3.68 -4.07 -13.74
N SER A 182 -4.21 -2.87 -13.51
CA SER A 182 -5.48 -2.69 -12.81
C SER A 182 -6.65 -3.36 -13.55
N ASP A 183 -6.73 -3.26 -14.89
CA ASP A 183 -7.76 -3.97 -15.68
C ASP A 183 -7.67 -5.49 -15.49
N ILE A 184 -6.46 -6.04 -15.53
CA ILE A 184 -6.21 -7.48 -15.35
C ILE A 184 -6.62 -7.92 -13.94
N VAL A 185 -6.15 -7.24 -12.90
CA VAL A 185 -6.34 -7.67 -11.51
C VAL A 185 -7.79 -7.51 -11.06
N LEU A 186 -8.46 -6.41 -11.44
CA LEU A 186 -9.85 -6.18 -11.07
C LEU A 186 -10.81 -7.16 -11.80
N SER A 187 -10.48 -7.59 -13.01
CA SER A 187 -11.37 -8.45 -13.82
C SER A 187 -11.22 -9.96 -13.58
N VAL A 188 -10.09 -10.43 -13.02
CA VAL A 188 -9.79 -11.87 -12.94
C VAL A 188 -10.58 -12.63 -11.85
N GLY A 189 -11.26 -11.91 -10.95
CA GLY A 189 -12.21 -12.48 -9.99
C GLY A 189 -11.59 -13.07 -8.72
N PHE A 190 -10.60 -12.39 -8.12
CA PHE A 190 -10.15 -12.69 -6.75
C PHE A 190 -11.28 -12.51 -5.73
N ASN A 191 -11.17 -13.23 -4.60
CA ASN A 191 -11.78 -12.75 -3.35
C ASN A 191 -10.97 -11.54 -2.90
N MET A 192 -11.52 -10.34 -3.03
CA MET A 192 -10.75 -9.11 -2.83
C MET A 192 -11.41 -8.10 -1.90
N THR A 193 -10.59 -7.31 -1.23
CA THR A 193 -11.00 -6.11 -0.49
C THR A 193 -10.28 -4.92 -1.07
N LEU A 194 -11.05 -3.96 -1.60
CA LEU A 194 -10.53 -2.66 -1.98
C LEU A 194 -10.68 -1.72 -0.79
N VAL A 195 -9.55 -1.25 -0.29
CA VAL A 195 -9.41 -0.22 0.72
C VAL A 195 -9.22 1.09 -0.06
N ASN A 196 -10.34 1.65 -0.48
CA ASN A 196 -10.42 2.71 -1.47
C ASN A 196 -10.23 4.11 -0.85
N VAL A 197 -9.76 5.04 -1.69
CA VAL A 197 -9.40 6.40 -1.27
C VAL A 197 -10.59 7.19 -0.74
N ASP A 198 -11.81 6.85 -1.17
CA ASP A 198 -13.06 7.46 -0.69
C ASP A 198 -13.18 7.36 0.84
N VAL A 199 -12.62 6.31 1.46
CA VAL A 199 -12.64 6.10 2.92
C VAL A 199 -11.31 6.50 3.56
N THR A 200 -10.19 6.03 3.02
CA THR A 200 -8.87 6.31 3.63
C THR A 200 -8.54 7.80 3.63
N GLY A 201 -9.04 8.51 2.63
CA GLY A 201 -8.86 9.94 2.43
C GLY A 201 -9.56 10.84 3.45
N GLN A 202 -10.39 10.25 4.33
CA GLN A 202 -11.08 10.96 5.42
C GLN A 202 -10.26 10.97 6.72
N VAL A 203 -9.14 10.23 6.76
CA VAL A 203 -8.35 9.96 7.96
C VAL A 203 -7.01 10.66 7.88
N TRP A 204 -6.57 11.31 8.97
CA TRP A 204 -5.37 12.14 8.95
C TRP A 204 -4.39 11.83 10.08
N PHE A 205 -3.12 11.64 9.72
CA PHE A 205 -2.00 11.93 10.61
C PHE A 205 -1.78 13.43 10.69
N THR A 206 -1.41 13.89 11.88
CA THR A 206 -1.19 15.30 12.19
C THR A 206 0.11 15.43 12.96
N ARG A 207 0.54 16.67 13.23
CA ARG A 207 1.70 16.95 14.09
C ARG A 207 1.65 16.21 15.44
N LYS A 208 0.47 16.10 16.05
CA LYS A 208 0.29 15.36 17.32
C LYS A 208 0.64 13.87 17.18
N HIS A 209 0.28 13.25 16.05
CA HIS A 209 0.60 11.85 15.79
C HIS A 209 2.10 11.65 15.54
N LYS A 210 2.73 12.57 14.80
CA LYS A 210 4.17 12.57 14.56
C LYS A 210 5.00 12.60 15.84
N GLU A 211 4.57 13.30 16.89
CA GLU A 211 5.27 13.33 18.18
C GLU A 211 5.41 11.94 18.84
N TYR A 212 4.49 11.01 18.55
CA TYR A 212 4.62 9.62 19.00
C TYR A 212 5.65 8.87 18.16
N PHE A 213 5.61 9.04 16.84
CA PHE A 213 6.52 8.37 15.91
C PHE A 213 7.97 8.82 16.09
N ALA A 214 8.19 10.11 16.36
CA ALA A 214 9.51 10.69 16.62
C ALA A 214 10.27 10.04 17.78
N ARG A 215 9.57 9.34 18.68
CA ARG A 215 10.14 8.65 19.84
C ARG A 215 10.54 7.21 19.56
N MET A 216 10.29 6.71 18.35
CA MET A 216 10.64 5.35 17.99
C MET A 216 12.17 5.15 17.96
N PRO A 217 12.67 4.03 18.51
CA PRO A 217 14.10 3.80 18.68
C PRO A 217 14.78 3.39 17.37
N PHE A 218 16.08 3.09 17.47
CA PHE A 218 16.91 2.56 16.38
C PHE A 218 17.00 3.47 15.14
N GLY A 219 16.74 4.77 15.32
CA GLY A 219 16.72 5.76 14.24
C GLY A 219 15.40 5.81 13.46
N LEU A 220 14.43 4.94 13.77
CA LEU A 220 13.13 4.94 13.08
C LEU A 220 12.37 6.25 13.28
N GLY A 221 12.40 6.82 14.50
CA GLY A 221 11.68 8.07 14.77
C GLY A 221 12.21 9.26 13.99
N GLU A 222 13.51 9.31 13.72
CA GLU A 222 14.14 10.34 12.90
C GLU A 222 13.72 10.21 11.42
N ILE A 223 13.79 8.99 10.88
CA ILE A 223 13.38 8.70 9.50
C ILE A 223 11.90 9.04 9.29
N LEU A 224 11.03 8.50 10.14
CA LEU A 224 9.58 8.74 10.03
C LEU A 224 9.23 10.22 10.16
N SER A 225 9.92 10.95 11.05
CA SER A 225 9.69 12.38 11.23
C SER A 225 10.11 13.18 10.00
N ARG A 226 11.26 12.83 9.39
CA ARG A 226 11.79 13.51 8.23
C ARG A 226 10.99 13.21 6.97
N GLU A 227 10.61 11.95 6.75
CA GLU A 227 9.72 11.57 5.64
C GLU A 227 8.36 12.26 5.74
N LEU A 228 7.75 12.32 6.94
CA LEU A 228 6.51 13.07 7.14
C LEU A 228 6.66 14.57 6.85
N GLU A 229 7.76 15.20 7.28
CA GLU A 229 8.02 16.62 6.98
C GLU A 229 8.20 16.88 5.49
N ILE A 230 8.96 16.01 4.82
CA ILE A 230 9.15 16.06 3.37
C ILE A 230 7.78 15.98 2.70
N TRP A 231 6.98 14.94 3.02
CA TRP A 231 5.65 14.74 2.48
C TRP A 231 4.73 15.95 2.68
N TRP A 232 4.64 16.46 3.91
CA TRP A 232 3.80 17.62 4.21
C TRP A 232 4.23 18.89 3.47
N ASN A 233 5.53 19.07 3.19
CA ASN A 233 6.02 20.22 2.41
C ASN A 233 5.64 20.15 0.93
N ILE A 234 5.38 18.97 0.38
CA ILE A 234 4.82 18.83 -0.99
C ILE A 234 3.34 19.10 -0.98
N ILE A 235 2.62 18.46 -0.07
CA ILE A 235 1.16 18.59 -0.02
C ILE A 235 0.78 20.05 0.22
N ALA A 236 1.53 20.79 1.04
CA ALA A 236 1.35 22.22 1.22
C ALA A 236 1.55 23.09 -0.05
N GLN A 237 2.10 22.55 -1.15
CA GLN A 237 2.19 23.24 -2.44
C GLN A 237 0.93 23.07 -3.30
N VAL A 238 0.08 22.09 -2.97
CA VAL A 238 -1.11 21.72 -3.74
C VAL A 238 -2.42 21.80 -2.93
N ASP A 239 -2.33 21.83 -1.60
CA ASP A 239 -3.43 22.04 -0.67
C ASP A 239 -3.21 23.36 0.10
N ASP A 240 -4.17 24.28 0.00
CA ASP A 240 -4.15 25.60 0.66
C ASP A 240 -4.41 25.51 2.17
N GLU A 241 -4.75 24.32 2.70
CA GLU A 241 -4.88 24.11 4.14
C GLU A 241 -3.53 24.21 4.88
N GLN A 242 -3.45 25.12 5.85
CA GLN A 242 -2.21 25.46 6.56
C GLN A 242 -1.72 24.40 7.55
N ASP A 243 -2.52 23.37 7.84
CA ASP A 243 -2.17 22.34 8.84
C ASP A 243 -1.46 21.15 8.18
N SER A 244 -0.19 20.97 8.51
CA SER A 244 0.62 19.83 8.04
C SER A 244 0.00 18.49 8.45
N ARG A 245 -0.59 17.79 7.48
CA ARG A 245 -1.28 16.50 7.66
C ARG A 245 -1.13 15.63 6.43
N SER A 246 -1.29 14.33 6.61
CA SER A 246 -1.30 13.34 5.53
C SER A 246 -2.19 12.17 5.89
N ASN A 247 -2.71 11.48 4.88
CA ASN A 247 -3.54 10.32 5.08
C ASN A 247 -2.68 9.07 5.23
N PRO A 248 -2.95 8.19 6.22
CA PRO A 248 -2.24 6.93 6.35
C PRO A 248 -2.95 5.83 5.55
N HIS A 249 -2.93 5.91 4.22
CA HIS A 249 -3.68 5.01 3.34
C HIS A 249 -3.29 3.54 3.57
N ASP A 250 -2.00 3.25 3.55
CA ASP A 250 -1.50 1.89 3.63
C ASP A 250 -1.61 1.27 5.03
N PRO A 251 -1.34 2.02 6.13
CA PRO A 251 -1.66 1.56 7.47
C PRO A 251 -3.15 1.21 7.64
N ILE A 252 -4.06 1.96 7.00
CA ILE A 252 -5.49 1.63 7.02
C ILE A 252 -5.74 0.30 6.30
N ALA A 253 -5.05 0.01 5.19
CA ALA A 253 -5.15 -1.27 4.50
C ALA A 253 -4.63 -2.44 5.36
N VAL A 254 -3.57 -2.23 6.14
CA VAL A 254 -3.12 -3.23 7.15
C VAL A 254 -4.23 -3.50 8.17
N ILE A 255 -4.91 -2.47 8.69
CA ILE A 255 -6.04 -2.68 9.62
C ILE A 255 -7.20 -3.38 8.93
N ALA A 256 -7.54 -3.04 7.69
CA ALA A 256 -8.62 -3.71 6.96
C ALA A 256 -8.36 -5.21 6.77
N LEU A 257 -7.09 -5.60 6.59
CA LEU A 257 -6.67 -6.99 6.59
C LEU A 257 -6.73 -7.62 7.99
N ALA A 258 -6.18 -6.95 9.00
CA ALA A 258 -5.98 -7.44 10.36
C ALA A 258 -7.26 -7.52 11.20
N ASP A 259 -8.01 -6.42 11.22
CA ASP A 259 -9.16 -6.17 12.06
C ASP A 259 -10.28 -5.50 11.24
N PRO A 260 -10.97 -6.27 10.38
CA PRO A 260 -12.03 -5.73 9.53
C PRO A 260 -13.21 -5.15 10.33
N GLY A 261 -13.28 -5.37 11.65
CA GLY A 261 -14.29 -4.79 12.52
C GLY A 261 -14.22 -3.26 12.65
N PHE A 262 -13.15 -2.62 12.17
CA PHE A 262 -13.03 -1.16 12.06
C PHE A 262 -13.79 -0.57 10.87
N PHE A 263 -14.33 -1.40 9.98
CA PHE A 263 -14.91 -0.97 8.72
C PHE A 263 -16.33 -1.51 8.53
N THR A 264 -17.10 -0.81 7.71
CA THR A 264 -18.21 -1.43 6.99
C THR A 264 -17.81 -1.65 5.54
N PHE A 265 -18.32 -2.72 4.94
CA PHE A 265 -18.01 -3.10 3.57
C PHE A 265 -19.29 -3.23 2.75
N GLU A 266 -19.19 -2.96 1.45
CA GLU A 266 -20.22 -3.28 0.47
C GLU A 266 -19.70 -4.32 -0.52
N GLN A 267 -20.46 -5.41 -0.69
CA GLN A 267 -20.10 -6.53 -1.56
C GLN A 267 -20.58 -6.27 -2.99
N GLY A 268 -19.74 -6.62 -3.98
CA GLY A 268 -20.09 -6.44 -5.38
C GLY A 268 -19.01 -6.90 -6.36
N THR A 269 -19.09 -6.34 -7.55
CA THR A 269 -18.12 -6.51 -8.62
C THR A 269 -17.42 -5.18 -8.87
N VAL A 270 -16.18 -5.26 -9.35
CA VAL A 270 -15.33 -4.10 -9.63
C VAL A 270 -14.75 -4.22 -11.03
N SER A 271 -14.56 -3.09 -11.68
CA SER A 271 -13.87 -2.97 -12.97
C SER A 271 -13.30 -1.57 -13.11
N LEU A 272 -12.27 -1.39 -13.93
CA LEU A 272 -11.88 -0.04 -14.34
C LEU A 272 -13.03 0.63 -15.10
N GLN A 273 -13.24 1.91 -14.80
CA GLN A 273 -14.15 2.73 -15.57
C GLN A 273 -13.56 2.98 -16.97
N ARG A 274 -14.37 2.84 -18.03
CA ARG A 274 -13.93 2.92 -19.43
C ARG A 274 -14.51 4.12 -20.19
N SER A 275 -14.81 5.20 -19.46
CA SER A 275 -15.38 6.43 -20.02
C SER A 275 -14.32 7.52 -20.12
N HIS A 276 -14.30 8.23 -21.25
CA HIS A 276 -13.31 9.29 -21.54
C HIS A 276 -13.05 10.20 -20.34
N GLY A 277 -11.81 10.19 -19.85
CA GLY A 277 -11.36 11.05 -18.75
C GLY A 277 -11.56 10.49 -17.34
N LEU A 278 -12.02 9.24 -17.19
CA LEU A 278 -12.22 8.56 -15.90
C LEU A 278 -11.51 7.20 -15.86
N ASP A 279 -10.54 6.98 -16.75
CA ASP A 279 -9.97 5.65 -17.02
C ASP A 279 -9.22 5.04 -15.82
N GLY A 280 -8.86 5.84 -14.82
CA GLY A 280 -8.25 5.41 -13.56
C GLY A 280 -9.20 5.29 -12.37
N MET A 281 -10.50 5.48 -12.58
CA MET A 281 -11.51 5.25 -11.55
C MET A 281 -11.99 3.81 -11.56
N ILE A 282 -12.51 3.35 -10.41
CA ILE A 282 -13.06 2.01 -10.27
C ILE A 282 -14.58 2.10 -10.30
N HIS A 283 -15.19 1.45 -11.29
CA HIS A 283 -16.62 1.19 -11.29
C HIS A 283 -16.94 0.04 -10.34
N PHE A 284 -17.87 0.28 -9.41
CA PHE A 284 -18.38 -0.72 -8.49
C PHE A 284 -19.87 -0.95 -8.71
N GLU A 285 -20.27 -2.22 -8.86
CA GLU A 285 -21.66 -2.64 -8.93
C GLU A 285 -21.98 -3.57 -7.76
N LYS A 286 -22.90 -3.15 -6.90
CA LYS A 286 -23.33 -3.94 -5.74
C LYS A 286 -23.91 -5.28 -6.18
N SER A 287 -23.43 -6.36 -5.57
CA SER A 287 -23.88 -7.72 -5.85
C SER A 287 -23.53 -8.66 -4.71
N ASP A 288 -24.52 -9.39 -4.19
CA ASP A 288 -24.34 -10.38 -3.11
C ASP A 288 -23.51 -11.59 -3.54
N SER A 289 -23.42 -11.87 -4.84
CA SER A 289 -22.61 -12.96 -5.42
C SER A 289 -21.24 -12.49 -5.91
N GLY A 290 -20.98 -11.18 -5.88
CA GLY A 290 -19.70 -10.59 -6.26
C GLY A 290 -18.58 -11.08 -5.33
N LYS A 291 -17.35 -11.12 -5.82
CA LYS A 291 -16.18 -11.55 -5.01
C LYS A 291 -15.35 -10.40 -4.46
N ALA A 292 -15.68 -9.16 -4.83
CA ALA A 292 -15.04 -7.98 -4.32
C ALA A 292 -15.89 -7.34 -3.23
N ARG A 293 -15.23 -6.73 -2.26
CA ARG A 293 -15.87 -5.78 -1.35
C ARG A 293 -15.07 -4.49 -1.28
N ILE A 294 -15.77 -3.38 -1.16
CA ILE A 294 -15.17 -2.05 -1.03
C ILE A 294 -15.38 -1.53 0.40
N THR A 295 -14.47 -0.72 0.91
CA THR A 295 -14.71 -0.02 2.18
C THR A 295 -15.76 1.08 1.97
N LYS A 296 -16.75 1.15 2.88
CA LYS A 296 -17.79 2.21 2.86
C LYS A 296 -17.62 3.21 3.98
N THR A 297 -17.33 2.73 5.18
CA THR A 297 -17.08 3.58 6.34
C THR A 297 -15.94 3.01 7.17
N ILE A 298 -15.34 3.90 7.96
CA ILE A 298 -14.27 3.56 8.90
C ILE A 298 -14.60 4.15 10.27
N LYS A 299 -14.28 3.42 11.32
CA LYS A 299 -14.48 3.87 12.70
C LYS A 299 -13.51 5.01 13.05
N PRO A 300 -13.94 6.01 13.86
CA PRO A 300 -13.12 7.16 14.21
C PRO A 300 -11.87 6.82 15.03
N GLU A 301 -11.86 5.67 15.72
CA GLU A 301 -10.72 5.21 16.53
C GLU A 301 -9.54 4.66 15.69
N ILE A 302 -9.69 4.60 14.36
CA ILE A 302 -8.69 3.98 13.47
C ILE A 302 -7.28 4.56 13.66
N VAL A 303 -7.15 5.89 13.78
CA VAL A 303 -5.85 6.55 13.92
C VAL A 303 -5.16 6.13 15.22
N GLN A 304 -5.93 6.04 16.30
CA GLN A 304 -5.43 5.64 17.61
C GLN A 304 -4.95 4.18 17.58
N GLU A 305 -5.70 3.30 16.91
CA GLU A 305 -5.31 1.89 16.76
C GLU A 305 -4.06 1.73 15.89
N ILE A 306 -3.94 2.50 14.79
CA ILE A 306 -2.73 2.55 13.96
C ILE A 306 -1.52 2.99 14.79
N VAL A 307 -1.61 4.15 15.47
CA VAL A 307 -0.52 4.68 16.31
C VAL A 307 -0.12 3.66 17.37
N LYS A 308 -1.09 3.08 18.07
CA LYS A 308 -0.87 2.06 19.09
C LYS A 308 -0.14 0.83 18.55
N ARG A 309 -0.50 0.33 17.35
CA ARG A 309 0.16 -0.82 16.72
C ARG A 309 1.60 -0.51 16.30
N ILE A 310 1.86 0.69 15.78
CA ILE A 310 3.22 1.14 15.43
C ILE A 310 4.12 1.18 16.68
N ILE A 311 3.65 1.80 17.76
CA ILE A 311 4.48 2.05 18.96
C ILE A 311 4.44 0.92 20.01
N LYS A 312 3.65 -0.14 19.81
CA LYS A 312 3.27 -1.18 20.79
C LYS A 312 4.39 -1.75 21.67
N ASP A 313 5.63 -1.76 21.18
CA ASP A 313 6.80 -2.36 21.85
C ASP A 313 7.86 -1.33 22.24
N TYR A 314 7.60 -0.05 21.98
CA TYR A 314 8.51 1.07 22.23
C TYR A 314 8.06 1.92 23.43
N THR A 315 6.92 1.59 24.01
CA THR A 315 6.35 2.30 25.16
C THR A 315 6.93 1.77 26.47
N VAL A 316 8.14 2.21 26.84
CA VAL A 316 8.48 2.37 28.26
C VAL A 316 8.07 3.80 28.65
N ARG A 317 6.97 3.90 29.43
CA ARG A 317 6.41 5.11 30.05
C ARG A 317 5.76 6.15 29.12
N MET A 318 4.53 5.89 28.70
CA MET A 318 3.58 6.96 28.36
C MET A 318 2.22 6.57 28.95
N ALA A 319 1.71 7.38 29.87
CA ALA A 319 0.30 7.30 30.26
C ALA A 319 -0.52 7.81 29.06
N LEU A 320 -1.30 6.90 28.47
CA LEU A 320 -2.33 7.23 27.48
C LEU A 320 -3.47 8.01 28.15
#